data_AF-A0A4Q3UV89-F1
#
_entry.id   AF-A0A4Q3UV89-F1
#
_cell.length_a   1.000
_cell.length_b   1.000
_cell.length_c   1.000
_cell.angle_alpha   90.00
_cell.angle_beta   90.00
_cell.angle_gamma   90.00
#
_symmetry.space_group_name_H-M   'P 1'
#
loop_
_entity.id
_entity.type
_entity.pdbx_description
1 polymer ?
#
loop_
_entity_poly.entity_id
_entity_poly.type
_entity_poly.pdbx_seq_one_letter_code
_entity_poly.pdbx_strand_id
1 'polypeptide(L)'
;MNGHIAAAVAIVCAGNEYLAGKDISGFWPDARVFTFMKAVEFRAQPASGRDTDDYPLIAADPMAWFESLKPWCKGLRLHNVAPTRGP
;
A
#
# COMPACT_ATOMS: atom_id res chain seq x y z
N MET A 1 -19.01 3.36 -5.68
CA MET A 1 -18.25 4.02 -4.59
C MET A 1 -16.79 3.62 -4.73
N ASN A 2 -15.87 4.57 -4.93
CA ASN A 2 -14.47 4.32 -5.30
C ASN A 2 -13.53 4.22 -4.07
N GLY A 3 -13.98 3.57 -3.00
CA GLY A 3 -13.28 3.56 -1.70
C GLY A 3 -11.85 3.01 -1.77
N HIS A 4 -11.62 2.01 -2.61
CA HIS A 4 -10.28 1.43 -2.84
C HIS A 4 -9.31 2.43 -3.51
N ILE A 5 -9.80 3.26 -4.45
CA ILE A 5 -8.99 4.33 -5.06
C ILE A 5 -8.64 5.39 -4.01
N ALA A 6 -9.61 5.79 -3.18
CA ALA A 6 -9.37 6.76 -2.11
C ALA A 6 -8.33 6.25 -1.11
N ALA A 7 -8.40 4.96 -0.72
CA ALA A 7 -7.42 4.32 0.15
C ALA A 7 -6.02 4.31 -0.48
N ALA A 8 -5.91 3.90 -1.75
CA ALA A 8 -4.64 3.88 -2.47
C ALA A 8 -4.00 5.27 -2.56
N VAL A 9 -4.79 6.31 -2.89
CA VAL A 9 -4.31 7.69 -2.91
C VAL A 9 -3.83 8.15 -1.53
N ALA A 10 -4.63 7.89 -0.49
CA ALA A 10 -4.27 8.27 0.88
C ALA A 10 -2.96 7.60 1.36
N ILE A 11 -2.77 6.32 1.06
CA ILE A 11 -1.54 5.56 1.37
C ILE A 11 -0.34 6.19 0.67
N VAL A 12 -0.45 6.53 -0.60
CA VAL A 12 0.66 7.12 -1.37
C VAL A 12 1.02 8.52 -0.85
N CYS A 13 0.02 9.34 -0.53
CA CYS A 13 0.25 10.65 0.09
C CYS A 13 0.92 10.54 1.46
N ALA A 14 0.37 9.72 2.37
CA ALA A 14 0.93 9.52 3.70
C ALA A 14 2.33 8.89 3.65
N GLY A 15 2.56 7.93 2.75
CA GLY A 15 3.87 7.31 2.56
C GLY A 15 4.91 8.31 2.07
N ASN A 16 4.56 9.23 1.16
CA ASN A 16 5.47 10.30 0.74
C ASN A 16 5.83 11.26 1.89
N GLU A 17 4.85 11.62 2.71
CA GLU A 17 5.08 12.44 3.91
C GLU A 17 5.99 11.73 4.91
N TYR A 18 5.73 10.44 5.16
CA TYR A 18 6.54 9.59 6.04
C TYR A 18 7.99 9.43 5.53
N LEU A 19 8.16 9.14 4.24
CA LEU A 19 9.48 8.99 3.62
C LEU A 19 10.26 10.31 3.58
N ALA A 20 9.57 11.46 3.60
CA ALA A 20 10.16 12.78 3.76
C ALA A 20 10.50 13.12 5.23
N GLY A 21 10.24 12.21 6.17
CA GLY A 21 10.51 12.39 7.61
C GLY A 21 9.48 13.26 8.32
N LYS A 22 8.30 13.49 7.74
CA LYS A 22 7.21 14.22 8.39
C LYS A 22 6.37 13.30 9.28
N ASP A 23 5.75 13.89 10.28
CA ASP A 23 4.83 13.18 11.17
C ASP A 23 3.50 12.90 10.44
N ILE A 24 3.03 11.66 10.55
CA ILE A 24 1.75 11.18 10.01
C ILE A 24 0.89 10.53 11.09
N SER A 25 1.10 10.91 12.35
CA SER A 25 0.31 10.44 13.49
C SER A 25 -1.20 10.52 13.21
N GLY A 26 -1.91 9.43 13.51
CA GLY A 26 -3.35 9.30 13.25
C GLY A 26 -3.71 8.87 11.81
N PHE A 27 -2.73 8.65 10.92
CA PHE A 27 -3.01 8.08 9.61
C PHE A 27 -3.53 6.64 9.70
N TRP A 28 -2.76 5.74 10.31
CA TRP A 28 -3.11 4.33 10.46
C TRP A 28 -3.33 3.97 11.93
N PRO A 29 -4.40 3.23 12.28
CA PRO A 29 -5.52 2.76 11.46
C PRO A 29 -6.73 3.72 11.46
N ASP A 30 -6.55 4.97 11.91
CA ASP A 30 -7.66 5.83 12.33
C ASP A 30 -8.16 6.82 11.26
N ALA A 31 -7.43 6.99 10.15
CA ALA A 31 -7.90 7.85 9.07
C ALA A 31 -9.26 7.36 8.54
N ARG A 32 -10.18 8.31 8.28
CA ARG A 32 -11.56 8.04 7.83
C ARG A 32 -11.66 7.18 6.57
N VAL A 33 -10.61 7.17 5.74
CA VAL A 33 -10.55 6.33 4.54
C VAL A 33 -10.57 4.83 4.86
N PHE A 34 -10.19 4.44 6.10
CA PHE A 34 -10.16 3.06 6.59
C PHE A 34 -11.35 2.69 7.49
N THR A 35 -12.37 3.56 7.62
CA THR A 35 -13.51 3.32 8.52
C THR A 35 -14.23 2.00 8.24
N PHE A 36 -14.39 1.63 6.97
CA PHE A 36 -15.16 0.43 6.58
C PHE A 36 -14.27 -0.78 6.22
N MET A 37 -13.00 -0.55 5.88
CA MET A 37 -12.06 -1.60 5.49
C MET A 37 -10.67 -1.26 6.02
N LYS A 38 -10.18 -2.10 6.93
CA LYS A 38 -8.85 -2.01 7.55
C LYS A 38 -7.90 -3.13 7.11
N ALA A 39 -8.29 -3.93 6.12
CA ALA A 39 -7.41 -4.92 5.52
C ALA A 39 -6.58 -4.25 4.42
N VAL A 40 -5.38 -3.78 4.78
CA VAL A 40 -4.43 -3.16 3.84
C VAL A 40 -3.10 -3.88 3.96
N GLU A 41 -2.97 -4.97 3.21
CA GLU A 41 -1.76 -5.78 3.15
C GLU A 41 -0.96 -5.47 1.90
N PHE A 42 0.35 -5.52 2.03
CA PHE A 42 1.28 -5.34 0.91
C PHE A 42 1.94 -6.66 0.62
N ARG A 43 1.82 -7.11 -0.64
CA ARG A 43 2.27 -8.43 -1.07
C ARG A 43 3.14 -8.36 -2.32
N ALA A 44 4.06 -9.30 -2.45
CA ALA A 44 4.88 -9.46 -3.65
C ALA A 44 4.14 -10.29 -4.70
N GLN A 45 4.51 -10.10 -5.97
CA GLN A 45 4.12 -11.08 -6.99
C GLN A 45 4.76 -12.45 -6.66
N PRO A 46 4.06 -13.57 -6.91
CA PRO A 46 4.62 -14.89 -6.76
C PRO A 46 5.88 -15.05 -7.63
N ALA A 47 6.90 -15.74 -7.12
CA ALA A 47 8.16 -15.95 -7.85
C ALA A 47 7.96 -16.70 -9.18
N SER A 48 6.89 -17.49 -9.30
CA SER A 48 6.49 -18.21 -10.51
C SER A 48 5.88 -17.32 -11.59
N GLY A 49 5.46 -16.10 -11.24
CA GLY A 49 4.68 -15.21 -12.11
C GLY A 49 3.25 -15.67 -12.39
N ARG A 50 2.76 -16.72 -11.72
CA ARG A 50 1.38 -17.23 -11.88
C ARG A 50 0.46 -16.59 -10.85
N ASP A 51 -0.63 -15.99 -11.31
CA ASP A 51 -1.62 -15.36 -10.43
C ASP A 51 -2.39 -16.37 -9.55
N THR A 52 -2.28 -17.66 -9.81
CA THR A 52 -2.88 -18.74 -8.99
C THR A 52 -2.08 -19.08 -7.75
N ASP A 53 -0.83 -18.63 -7.67
CA ASP A 53 0.07 -18.97 -6.57
C ASP A 53 -0.05 -17.95 -5.43
N ASP A 54 0.39 -18.33 -4.23
CA ASP A 54 0.31 -17.45 -3.06
C ASP A 54 1.17 -16.20 -3.25
N TYR A 55 0.55 -15.03 -3.04
CA TYR A 55 1.23 -13.73 -3.01
C TYR A 55 1.88 -13.54 -1.63
N PRO A 56 3.22 -13.58 -1.52
CA PRO A 56 3.90 -13.51 -0.23
C PRO A 56 3.67 -12.16 0.44
N LEU A 57 3.42 -12.18 1.75
CA LEU A 57 3.26 -10.96 2.55
C LEU A 57 4.60 -10.22 2.68
N ILE A 58 4.61 -8.94 2.28
CA ILE A 58 5.74 -8.01 2.48
C ILE A 58 5.52 -7.23 3.78
N ALA A 59 4.32 -6.71 3.99
CA ALA A 59 3.94 -5.96 5.17
C ALA A 59 2.46 -6.12 5.49
N ALA A 60 2.14 -6.26 6.77
CA ALA A 60 0.77 -6.46 7.26
C ALA A 60 -0.06 -5.18 7.28
N ASP A 61 0.58 -4.01 7.24
CA ASP A 61 -0.08 -2.71 7.30
C ASP A 61 0.76 -1.59 6.64
N PRO A 62 0.18 -0.39 6.41
CA PRO A 62 0.89 0.72 5.79
C PRO A 62 2.13 1.19 6.54
N MET A 63 2.12 1.17 7.88
CA MET A 63 3.26 1.65 8.67
C MET A 63 4.44 0.70 8.53
N ALA A 64 4.20 -0.61 8.66
CA ALA A 64 5.20 -1.64 8.43
C ALA A 64 5.75 -1.57 7.00
N TRP A 65 4.90 -1.30 6.01
CA TRP A 65 5.35 -1.12 4.64
C TRP A 65 6.26 0.09 4.50
N PHE A 66 5.89 1.26 5.03
CA PHE A 66 6.72 2.47 4.94
C PHE A 66 8.09 2.29 5.60
N GLU A 67 8.18 1.61 6.74
CA GLU A 67 9.46 1.28 7.38
C GLU A 67 10.35 0.42 6.48
N SER A 68 9.77 -0.59 5.82
CA SER A 68 10.52 -1.46 4.90
C SER A 68 11.08 -0.72 3.68
N LEU A 69 10.44 0.38 3.28
CA LEU A 69 10.83 1.21 2.14
C LEU A 69 11.90 2.24 2.50
N LYS A 70 11.88 2.77 3.73
CA LYS A 70 12.72 3.89 4.20
C LYS A 70 14.21 3.79 3.85
N PRO A 71 14.87 2.60 3.89
CA PRO A 71 16.29 2.50 3.60
C PRO A 71 16.68 2.85 2.15
N TRP A 72 15.75 2.68 1.19
CA TRP A 72 16.08 2.75 -0.25
C TRP A 72 15.08 3.55 -1.09
N CYS A 73 13.88 3.81 -0.58
CA CYS A 73 12.84 4.57 -1.27
C CYS A 73 12.86 6.04 -0.84
N LYS A 74 12.66 6.95 -1.81
CA LYS A 74 12.54 8.41 -1.58
C LYS A 74 11.17 8.98 -1.92
N GLY A 75 10.28 8.15 -2.47
CA GLY A 75 8.94 8.57 -2.83
C GLY A 75 8.17 7.48 -3.56
N LEU A 76 6.86 7.54 -3.45
CA LEU A 76 5.87 6.64 -4.01
C LEU A 76 5.18 7.30 -5.20
N ARG A 77 4.87 6.49 -6.20
CA ARG A 77 4.00 6.85 -7.33
C ARG A 77 2.85 5.87 -7.41
N LEU A 78 1.64 6.39 -7.56
CA LEU A 78 0.44 5.58 -7.81
C LEU A 78 0.28 5.36 -9.31
N HIS A 79 0.30 4.11 -9.74
CA HIS A 79 -0.02 3.74 -11.11
C HIS A 79 -1.34 2.97 -11.12
N ASN A 80 -2.30 3.45 -11.91
CA ASN A 80 -3.49 2.66 -12.23
C ASN A 80 -3.11 1.71 -13.36
N VAL A 81 -2.84 0.46 -13.03
CA VAL A 81 -2.56 -0.58 -14.01
C VAL A 81 -3.88 -1.29 -14.29
N ALA A 82 -4.21 -1.49 -15.57
CA ALA A 82 -5.34 -2.33 -15.93
C ALA A 82 -5.13 -3.72 -15.29
N PRO A 83 -6.19 -4.38 -14.80
CA PRO A 83 -6.05 -5.75 -14.33
C PRO A 83 -5.35 -6.56 -15.41
N THR A 84 -4.27 -7.25 -15.06
CA THR A 84 -3.77 -8.33 -15.91
C THR A 84 -4.93 -9.31 -16.03
N ARG A 85 -5.58 -9.35 -17.20
CA ARG A 85 -6.45 -10.46 -17.53
C ARG A 85 -5.54 -11.67 -17.58
N GLY A 86 -5.58 -12.50 -16.54
CA GLY A 86 -5.13 -13.87 -16.64
C GLY A 86 -5.85 -14.57 -17.81
N PRO A 87 -5.29 -15.67 -18.34
CA PRO A 87 -5.91 -16.43 -19.43
C PRO A 87 -7.37 -16.80 -19.15
#